data_AF-A0A935TME1-F1
#
_entry.id   AF-A0A935TME1-F1
#
_cell.length_a   1.000
_cell.length_b   1.000
_cell.length_c   1.000
_cell.angle_alpha   90.00
_cell.angle_beta   90.00
_cell.angle_gamma   90.00
#
_symmetry.space_group_name_H-M   'P 1'
#
loop_
_entity.id
_entity.type
_entity.pdbx_description
1 polymer ?
#
loop_
_entity_poly.entity_id
_entity_poly.type
_entity_poly.pdbx_seq_one_letter_code
_entity_poly.pdbx_strand_id
1 'polypeptide(L)'
;MYRTFLFFSVVFLLSSCEPKVLPTVIEFKQDQVMVKFSHMSTMAEFAQAAIQCNERNINMQYAGSEFFEDGRVKKLAIQLTMPNGKSGNTTADLTTLQYKYYGFMVADNGYFKIGHID
;
A
#
# COMPACT_ATOMS: atom_id res chain seq x y z
N MET A 1 -5.12 -23.36 -47.46
CA MET A 1 -4.88 -21.95 -47.09
C MET A 1 -5.46 -21.68 -45.69
N TYR A 2 -5.02 -22.42 -44.66
CA TYR A 2 -5.65 -22.43 -43.31
C TYR A 2 -4.62 -22.44 -42.17
N ARG A 3 -3.35 -22.16 -42.46
CA ARG A 3 -2.24 -22.20 -41.48
C ARG A 3 -1.90 -20.84 -40.87
N THR A 4 -2.42 -19.75 -41.42
CA THR A 4 -2.08 -18.38 -40.98
C THR A 4 -3.07 -17.80 -39.97
N PHE A 5 -4.25 -18.41 -39.81
CA PHE A 5 -5.32 -17.86 -38.96
C PHE A 5 -5.20 -18.24 -37.47
N LEU A 6 -4.38 -19.24 -37.13
CA LEU A 6 -4.23 -19.73 -35.76
C LEU A 6 -3.14 -19.00 -34.95
N PHE A 7 -2.35 -18.13 -35.58
CA PHE A 7 -1.29 -17.40 -34.89
C PHE A 7 -1.77 -16.08 -34.27
N PHE A 8 -2.91 -15.53 -34.72
CA PHE A 8 -3.43 -14.26 -34.22
C PHE A 8 -4.25 -14.40 -32.92
N SER A 9 -4.75 -15.60 -32.59
CA SER A 9 -5.55 -15.84 -31.37
C SER A 9 -4.71 -16.05 -30.11
N VAL A 10 -3.43 -16.43 -30.23
CA VAL A 10 -2.55 -16.68 -29.08
C VAL A 10 -1.92 -15.39 -28.54
N VAL A 11 -1.74 -14.37 -29.38
CA VAL A 11 -1.12 -13.09 -28.98
C VAL A 11 -2.04 -12.24 -28.10
N PHE A 12 -3.37 -12.39 -28.22
CA PHE A 12 -4.35 -11.65 -27.41
C PHE A 12 -4.52 -12.19 -25.97
N LEU A 13 -4.02 -13.38 -25.66
CA LEU A 13 -4.14 -13.98 -24.31
C LEU A 13 -3.05 -13.49 -23.33
N LEU A 14 -2.00 -12.81 -23.81
CA LEU A 14 -0.90 -12.33 -22.98
C LEU A 14 -1.02 -10.85 -22.58
N SER A 15 -2.07 -10.14 -23.02
CA SER A 15 -2.25 -8.70 -22.76
C SER A 15 -3.05 -8.36 -21.50
N SER A 16 -3.51 -9.33 -20.72
CA SER A 16 -4.44 -9.10 -19.60
C SER A 16 -3.79 -9.05 -18.21
N CYS A 17 -2.50 -8.72 -18.12
CA CYS A 17 -1.87 -8.37 -16.84
C CYS A 17 -1.68 -6.85 -16.77
N GLU A 18 -2.78 -6.11 -16.86
CA GLU A 18 -2.73 -4.67 -16.58
C GLU A 18 -2.51 -4.47 -15.08
N PRO A 19 -1.56 -3.61 -14.66
CA PRO A 19 -1.37 -3.30 -13.25
C PRO A 19 -2.70 -2.85 -12.65
N LYS A 20 -3.11 -3.48 -11.55
CA LYS A 20 -4.39 -3.14 -10.92
C LYS A 20 -4.34 -1.69 -10.44
N VAL A 21 -5.28 -0.84 -10.83
CA VAL A 21 -5.39 0.50 -10.26
C VAL A 21 -5.77 0.37 -8.78
N LEU A 22 -4.84 0.74 -7.91
CA LEU A 22 -4.95 0.59 -6.46
C LEU A 22 -4.82 1.98 -5.82
N PRO A 23 -5.90 2.73 -5.57
CA PRO A 23 -5.79 4.03 -4.89
C PRO A 23 -5.37 3.87 -3.44
N THR A 24 -4.67 4.86 -2.89
CA THR A 24 -4.38 4.90 -1.44
C THR A 24 -5.69 4.94 -0.65
N VAL A 25 -5.81 4.07 0.36
CA VAL A 25 -6.99 4.04 1.24
C VAL A 25 -6.59 4.52 2.62
N ILE A 26 -7.23 5.59 3.08
CA ILE A 26 -7.00 6.16 4.40
C ILE A 26 -8.36 6.26 5.10
N GLU A 27 -8.63 5.34 6.02
CA GLU A 27 -9.88 5.26 6.77
C GLU A 27 -9.63 5.43 8.27
N PHE A 28 -10.09 6.55 8.80
CA PHE A 28 -10.06 6.85 10.23
C PHE A 28 -11.50 6.86 10.76
N LYS A 29 -11.99 5.69 11.18
CA LYS A 29 -13.30 5.54 11.85
C LYS A 29 -13.16 5.72 13.36
N GLN A 30 -14.26 5.77 14.10
CA GLN A 30 -14.21 5.95 15.56
C GLN A 30 -13.55 4.77 16.27
N ASP A 31 -13.73 3.55 15.75
CA ASP A 31 -13.33 2.27 16.33
C ASP A 31 -12.12 1.61 15.63
N GLN A 32 -11.69 2.19 14.50
CA GLN A 32 -10.69 1.61 13.62
C GLN A 32 -9.87 2.68 12.89
N VAL A 33 -8.57 2.43 12.77
CA VAL A 33 -7.65 3.11 11.83
C VAL A 33 -7.20 2.09 10.81
N MET A 34 -7.39 2.36 9.52
CA MET A 34 -6.88 1.55 8.44
C MET A 34 -6.20 2.44 7.41
N VAL A 35 -4.95 2.12 7.10
CA VAL A 35 -4.17 2.82 6.08
C VAL A 35 -3.58 1.79 5.13
N LYS A 36 -3.87 1.93 3.85
CA LYS A 36 -3.40 1.06 2.76
C LYS A 36 -2.67 1.90 1.71
N PHE A 37 -1.42 1.56 1.47
CA PHE A 37 -0.59 2.16 0.42
C PHE A 37 -0.34 1.17 -0.71
N SER A 38 -0.16 1.69 -1.91
CA SER A 38 0.08 0.96 -3.14
C SER A 38 1.13 1.69 -3.98
N HIS A 39 1.41 1.22 -5.21
CA HIS A 39 2.30 1.90 -6.16
C HIS A 39 1.80 3.28 -6.61
N MET A 40 0.52 3.61 -6.40
CA MET A 40 -0.03 4.93 -6.70
C MET A 40 0.14 5.92 -5.56
N SER A 41 0.51 5.43 -4.37
CA SER A 41 0.60 6.27 -3.19
C SER A 41 1.71 7.31 -3.31
N THR A 42 1.43 8.52 -2.83
CA THR A 42 2.35 9.66 -2.94
C THR A 42 2.96 10.03 -1.60
N MET A 43 4.11 10.70 -1.63
CA MET A 43 4.74 11.26 -0.43
C MET A 43 3.78 12.13 0.40
N ALA A 44 2.90 12.89 -0.27
CA ALA A 44 1.90 13.72 0.39
C ALA A 44 0.88 12.88 1.18
N GLU A 45 0.43 11.75 0.63
CA GLU A 45 -0.50 10.85 1.32
C GLU A 45 0.16 10.14 2.51
N PHE A 46 1.45 9.78 2.40
CA PHE A 46 2.22 9.27 3.54
C PHE A 46 2.32 10.32 4.66
N ALA A 47 2.62 11.57 4.31
CA ALA A 47 2.67 12.66 5.27
C ALA A 47 1.31 12.90 5.93
N GLN A 48 0.23 12.91 5.14
CA GLN A 48 -1.13 13.05 5.66
C GLN A 48 -1.51 11.91 6.62
N ALA A 49 -1.23 10.66 6.24
CA ALA A 49 -1.49 9.50 7.09
C ALA A 49 -0.70 9.60 8.41
N ALA A 50 0.57 10.02 8.37
CA ALA A 50 1.38 10.18 9.57
C ALA A 50 0.84 11.27 10.51
N ILE A 51 0.36 12.39 9.97
CA ILE A 51 -0.29 13.46 10.75
C ILE A 51 -1.55 12.91 11.43
N GLN A 52 -2.44 12.26 10.68
CA GLN A 52 -3.69 11.69 11.22
C GLN A 52 -3.45 10.57 12.24
N CYS A 53 -2.37 9.79 12.09
CA CYS A 53 -1.96 8.82 13.10
C CYS A 53 -1.51 9.49 14.38
N ASN A 54 -0.73 10.57 14.28
CA ASN A 54 -0.23 11.29 15.43
C ASN A 54 -1.35 11.94 16.25
N GLU A 55 -2.42 12.42 15.60
CA GLU A 55 -3.65 12.89 16.27
C GLU A 55 -4.30 11.83 17.18
N ARG A 56 -4.03 10.53 16.92
CA ARG A 56 -4.50 9.39 17.72
C ARG A 56 -3.40 8.78 18.59
N ASN A 57 -2.29 9.48 18.80
CA ASN A 57 -1.10 9.00 19.52
C ASN A 57 -0.45 7.75 18.90
N ILE A 58 -0.67 7.51 17.60
CA ILE A 58 -0.01 6.46 16.84
C ILE A 58 1.19 7.10 16.13
N ASN A 59 2.40 6.69 16.46
CA ASN A 59 3.60 7.18 15.81
C ASN A 59 3.83 6.35 14.53
N MET A 60 3.62 6.97 13.37
CA MET A 60 3.93 6.38 12.06
C MET A 60 5.17 7.05 11.47
N GLN A 61 6.19 6.26 11.14
CA GLN A 61 7.41 6.72 10.47
C GLN A 61 7.54 6.05 9.11
N TYR A 62 7.93 6.82 8.11
CA TYR A 62 8.13 6.35 6.73
C TYR A 62 9.47 6.77 6.13
N ALA A 63 10.44 7.18 6.96
CA ALA A 63 11.73 7.68 6.51
C ALA A 63 12.56 6.65 5.70
N GLY A 64 12.27 5.35 5.84
CA GLY A 64 12.87 4.31 5.01
C GLY A 64 12.22 4.10 3.64
N SER A 65 11.14 4.83 3.34
CA SER A 65 10.46 4.77 2.04
C SER A 65 11.23 5.57 1.00
N GLU A 66 11.26 5.07 -0.23
CA GLU A 66 11.82 5.76 -1.39
C GLU A 66 10.69 6.19 -2.32
N PHE A 67 10.84 7.37 -2.91
CA PHE A 67 9.87 7.94 -3.84
C PHE A 67 10.53 8.24 -5.18
N PHE A 68 9.75 8.20 -6.25
CA PHE A 68 10.14 8.69 -7.57
C PHE A 68 10.14 10.21 -7.63
N GLU A 69 10.69 10.77 -8.70
CA GLU A 69 10.71 12.22 -8.96
C GLU A 69 9.30 12.81 -9.09
N ASP A 70 8.31 12.01 -9.50
CA ASP A 70 6.89 12.40 -9.56
C ASP A 70 6.19 12.37 -8.18
N GLY A 71 6.92 11.99 -7.13
CA GLY A 71 6.43 11.92 -5.76
C GLY A 71 5.69 10.62 -5.40
N ARG A 72 5.55 9.67 -6.33
CA ARG A 72 4.96 8.35 -6.05
C ARG A 72 5.93 7.43 -5.34
N VAL A 73 5.41 6.50 -4.54
CA VAL A 73 6.23 5.55 -3.80
C VAL A 73 6.89 4.55 -4.76
N LYS A 74 8.21 4.44 -4.64
CA LYS A 74 9.04 3.43 -5.30
C LYS A 74 9.26 2.23 -4.39
N LYS A 75 9.43 2.48 -3.10
CA LYS A 75 9.62 1.46 -2.08
C LYS A 75 8.97 1.94 -0.80
N LEU A 76 8.12 1.11 -0.24
CA LEU A 76 7.46 1.37 1.03
C LEU A 76 8.33 0.81 2.15
N ALA A 77 8.54 1.63 3.18
CA ALA A 77 8.99 1.17 4.49
C ALA A 77 8.28 2.00 5.56
N ILE A 78 7.47 1.33 6.38
CA ILE A 78 6.68 1.95 7.43
C ILE A 78 7.03 1.28 8.75
N GLN A 79 7.18 2.10 9.78
CA GLN A 79 7.25 1.68 11.17
C GLN A 79 6.10 2.32 11.94
N LEU A 80 5.46 1.54 12.80
CA LEU A 80 4.40 2.00 13.68
C LEU A 80 4.75 1.70 15.13
N THR A 81 4.45 2.67 15.99
CA THR A 81 4.47 2.51 17.44
C THR A 81 3.15 3.02 18.00
N MET A 82 2.40 2.13 18.63
CA MET A 82 1.14 2.40 19.30
C MET A 82 1.38 2.98 20.71
N PRO A 83 0.42 3.71 21.28
CA PRO A 83 0.58 4.30 22.62
C PRO A 83 0.67 3.25 23.74
N ASN A 84 0.17 2.04 23.49
CA ASN A 84 0.31 0.90 24.40
C ASN A 84 1.67 0.18 24.29
N GLY A 85 2.62 0.74 23.53
CA GLY A 85 3.96 0.18 23.32
C GLY A 85 4.03 -0.91 22.24
N LYS A 86 2.90 -1.36 21.67
CA LYS A 86 2.90 -2.32 20.56
C LYS A 86 3.49 -1.65 19.32
N SER A 87 4.43 -2.31 18.67
CA SER A 87 5.06 -1.79 17.46
C SER A 87 5.16 -2.84 16.37
N GLY A 88 5.31 -2.38 15.14
CA GLY A 88 5.64 -3.24 14.02
C GLY A 88 6.21 -2.44 12.86
N ASN A 89 6.79 -3.15 11.90
CA ASN A 89 7.29 -2.55 10.67
C ASN A 89 6.83 -3.37 9.47
N THR A 90 6.88 -2.74 8.30
CA THR A 90 6.68 -3.43 7.04
C THR A 90 7.44 -2.73 5.93
N THR A 91 7.85 -3.51 4.94
CA THR A 91 8.46 -3.03 3.71
C THR A 91 7.81 -3.72 2.52
N ALA A 92 7.76 -3.00 1.39
CA ALA A 92 7.34 -3.56 0.12
C ALA A 92 8.04 -2.84 -1.03
N ASP A 93 8.42 -3.59 -2.05
CA ASP A 93 8.97 -3.04 -3.29
C ASP A 93 7.86 -2.66 -4.27
N LEU A 94 8.23 -1.90 -5.32
CA LEU A 94 7.32 -1.49 -6.37
C LEU A 94 6.57 -2.67 -7.00
N THR A 95 7.27 -3.77 -7.27
CA THR A 95 6.69 -4.96 -7.92
C THR A 95 5.57 -5.55 -7.07
N THR A 96 5.71 -5.55 -5.75
CA THR A 96 4.66 -6.00 -4.84
C THR A 96 3.51 -4.99 -4.75
N LEU A 97 3.83 -3.71 -4.66
CA LEU A 97 2.87 -2.60 -4.53
C LEU A 97 1.98 -2.40 -5.79
N GLN A 98 2.39 -2.93 -6.93
CA GLN A 98 1.59 -2.98 -8.16
C GLN A 98 0.36 -3.88 -8.05
N TYR A 99 0.38 -4.86 -7.15
CA TYR A 99 -0.68 -5.87 -7.04
C TYR A 99 -1.36 -5.90 -5.67
N LYS A 100 -0.71 -5.35 -4.64
CA LYS A 100 -1.11 -5.52 -3.25
C LYS A 100 -1.02 -4.21 -2.47
N TYR A 101 -1.89 -4.08 -1.47
CA TYR A 101 -1.78 -3.01 -0.50
C TYR A 101 -0.88 -3.40 0.66
N TYR A 102 -0.06 -2.46 1.08
CA TYR A 102 0.75 -2.57 2.29
C TYR A 102 0.47 -1.39 3.22
N GLY A 103 0.47 -1.65 4.51
CA GLY A 103 0.14 -0.64 5.50
C GLY A 103 -0.26 -1.31 6.79
N PHE A 104 -1.35 -0.84 7.40
CA PHE A 104 -1.77 -1.33 8.70
C PHE A 104 -3.26 -1.14 8.96
N MET A 105 -3.74 -1.91 9.93
CA MET A 105 -5.05 -1.80 10.50
C MET A 105 -4.96 -1.97 12.01
N VAL A 106 -5.55 -1.03 12.73
CA VAL A 106 -5.69 -1.04 14.18
C VAL A 106 -7.17 -0.87 14.51
N ALA A 107 -7.68 -1.67 15.45
CA ALA A 107 -9.00 -1.44 16.02
C ALA A 107 -8.96 -1.47 17.55
N ASP A 108 -9.95 -0.83 18.17
CA ASP A 108 -10.01 -0.65 19.63
C ASP A 108 -10.17 -1.96 20.41
N ASN A 109 -10.62 -3.02 19.73
CA ASN A 109 -10.68 -4.38 20.29
C ASN A 109 -9.30 -5.04 20.48
N GLY A 110 -8.21 -4.30 20.26
CA GLY A 110 -6.82 -4.78 20.37
C GLY A 110 -6.28 -5.41 19.08
N TYR A 111 -7.06 -5.43 18.00
CA TYR A 111 -6.59 -5.85 16.69
C TYR A 111 -5.50 -4.92 16.19
N PHE A 112 -4.39 -5.51 15.74
CA PHE A 112 -3.27 -4.79 15.14
C PHE A 112 -2.66 -5.70 14.08
N LYS A 113 -2.63 -5.20 12.85
CA LYS A 113 -1.96 -5.82 11.72
C LYS A 113 -1.16 -4.76 10.99
N ILE A 114 0.09 -5.09 10.66
CA ILE A 114 0.95 -4.30 9.78
C ILE A 114 1.54 -5.25 8.74
N GLY A 115 1.69 -4.78 7.50
CA GLY A 115 2.11 -5.62 6.38
C GLY A 115 1.11 -5.58 5.24
N HIS A 116 0.91 -6.74 4.61
CA HIS A 116 -0.07 -6.91 3.54
C HIS A 116 -1.50 -6.77 4.08
N ILE A 117 -2.30 -5.87 3.50
CA ILE A 117 -3.70 -5.62 3.85
C ILE A 117 -4.58 -5.92 2.64
N ASP A 118 -5.53 -6.85 2.76
CA ASP A 118 -6.50 -7.16 1.72
C ASP A 118 -7.61 -6.09 1.65
#